data_AF-A0A117SFT4-F1
#
_entry.id   AF-A0A117SFT4-F1
#
_cell.length_a   1.000
_cell.length_b   1.000
_cell.length_c   1.000
_cell.angle_alpha   90.00
_cell.angle_beta   90.00
_cell.angle_gamma   90.00
#
_symmetry.space_group_name_H-M   'P 1'
#
loop_
_entity.id
_entity.type
_entity.pdbx_description
1 polymer ?
#
loop_
_entity_poly.entity_id
_entity_poly.type
_entity_poly.pdbx_seq_one_letter_code
_entity_poly.pdbx_strand_id
1 'polypeptide(L)'
;MKSHKEKIDELITLERDNNLLNHILTSLFNRGETIAEKNLSEYIVWTRNYWVGTFYPIFILNFNENDEIKNIKTELSLNGKLWAIILGGLILSFFVFALIIPMIKDFEYLDFTALIVLGVFGLLAFGIYWVFRKIYFNETMNLMNDLKIAVGIETKENIDKIENEKNEWTIKMTLFRLFAYPFSIFIILISIYAVYTGTYLRSGLGIALGVGYLYSDIKTIQKKRKKTKANTS
;
A
#
# COMPACT_ATOMS: atom_id res chain seq x y z
N MET A 1 -10.06 -1.39 -37.29
CA MET A 1 -10.02 -1.71 -35.84
C MET A 1 -9.43 -0.49 -35.18
N LYS A 2 -10.02 0.03 -34.09
CA LYS A 2 -9.46 1.23 -33.44
C LYS A 2 -8.08 0.94 -32.89
N SER A 3 -7.13 1.86 -33.08
CA SER A 3 -5.78 1.74 -32.50
C SER A 3 -5.85 1.83 -30.97
N HIS A 4 -4.79 1.42 -30.28
CA HIS A 4 -4.74 1.58 -28.82
C HIS A 4 -4.83 3.04 -28.38
N LYS A 5 -4.21 3.96 -29.12
CA LYS A 5 -4.27 5.40 -28.85
C LYS A 5 -5.69 5.96 -28.99
N GLU A 6 -6.41 5.59 -30.05
CA GLU A 6 -7.81 6.01 -30.24
C GLU A 6 -8.71 5.51 -29.10
N LYS A 7 -8.52 4.28 -28.64
CA LYS A 7 -9.27 3.75 -27.48
C LYS A 7 -8.96 4.52 -26.20
N ILE A 8 -7.71 4.94 -25.99
CA ILE A 8 -7.34 5.77 -24.83
C ILE A 8 -7.96 7.16 -24.95
N ASP A 9 -7.96 7.76 -26.14
CA ASP A 9 -8.59 9.05 -26.37
C ASP A 9 -10.08 9.05 -26.01
N GLU A 10 -10.78 7.93 -26.19
CA GLU A 10 -12.18 7.75 -25.77
C GLU A 10 -12.36 7.61 -24.25
N LEU A 11 -11.33 7.18 -23.53
CA LEU A 11 -11.35 7.08 -22.08
C LEU A 11 -11.07 8.42 -21.40
N ILE A 12 -10.39 9.35 -22.09
CA ILE A 12 -9.97 10.64 -21.53
C ILE A 12 -11.16 11.58 -21.48
N THR A 13 -11.50 12.03 -20.28
CA THR A 13 -12.58 12.99 -20.05
C THR A 13 -12.06 14.42 -19.98
N LEU A 14 -10.81 14.62 -19.56
CA LEU A 14 -10.19 15.93 -19.39
C LEU A 14 -8.73 15.93 -19.82
N GLU A 15 -8.31 16.96 -20.54
CA GLU A 15 -6.91 17.19 -20.87
C GLU A 15 -6.28 18.21 -19.91
N ARG A 16 -5.17 17.84 -19.27
CA ARG A 16 -4.45 18.69 -18.30
C ARG A 16 -2.96 18.36 -18.33
N ASP A 17 -2.12 19.37 -18.11
CA ASP A 17 -0.68 19.14 -17.96
C ASP A 17 -0.36 18.39 -16.66
N ASN A 18 0.67 17.54 -16.71
CA ASN A 18 1.25 16.83 -15.57
C ASN A 18 2.06 17.78 -14.69
N ASN A 19 1.36 18.56 -13.87
CA ASN A 19 1.97 19.44 -12.88
C ASN A 19 1.31 19.31 -11.51
N LEU A 20 2.02 19.75 -10.47
CA LEU A 20 1.61 19.59 -9.08
C LEU A 20 0.21 20.18 -8.81
N LEU A 21 -0.08 21.36 -9.36
CA LEU A 21 -1.34 22.06 -9.13
C LEU A 21 -2.51 21.28 -9.72
N ASN A 22 -2.36 20.76 -10.94
CA ASN A 22 -3.37 19.92 -11.58
C ASN A 22 -3.59 18.62 -10.78
N HIS A 23 -2.55 18.02 -10.20
CA HIS A 23 -2.69 16.86 -9.31
C HIS A 23 -3.39 17.18 -7.98
N ILE A 24 -3.14 18.36 -7.40
CA ILE A 24 -3.86 18.83 -6.21
C ILE A 24 -5.34 19.05 -6.54
N LEU A 25 -5.65 19.76 -7.64
CA LEU A 25 -7.02 19.98 -8.08
C LEU A 25 -7.73 18.68 -8.41
N THR A 26 -7.05 17.73 -9.06
CA THR A 26 -7.59 16.38 -9.31
C THR A 26 -7.96 15.68 -8.00
N SER A 27 -7.10 15.82 -6.99
CA SER A 27 -7.32 15.23 -5.67
C SER A 27 -8.48 15.86 -4.92
N LEU A 28 -8.86 17.09 -5.24
CA LEU A 28 -9.94 17.80 -4.56
C LEU A 28 -11.27 17.72 -5.31
N PHE A 29 -11.26 17.87 -6.64
CA PHE A 29 -12.46 18.16 -7.43
C PHE A 29 -12.73 17.15 -8.55
N ASN A 30 -11.71 16.63 -9.24
CA ASN A 30 -11.91 15.82 -10.47
C ASN A 30 -11.96 14.32 -10.17
N ARG A 31 -12.90 13.93 -9.32
CA ARG A 31 -13.08 12.54 -8.89
C ARG A 31 -13.73 11.69 -9.99
N GLY A 32 -13.17 10.53 -10.29
CA GLY A 32 -13.74 9.59 -11.27
C GLY A 32 -13.48 9.98 -12.72
N GLU A 33 -12.92 11.17 -12.94
CA GLU A 33 -12.46 11.64 -14.24
C GLU A 33 -11.15 10.94 -14.62
N THR A 34 -11.02 10.60 -15.90
CA THR A 34 -9.79 10.11 -16.50
C THR A 34 -9.12 11.28 -17.19
N ILE A 35 -8.03 11.74 -16.60
CA ILE A 35 -7.33 12.93 -17.03
C ILE A 35 -6.04 12.52 -17.74
N ALA A 36 -5.67 13.24 -18.79
CA ALA A 36 -4.40 12.97 -19.45
C ALA A 36 -3.68 14.25 -19.91
N GLU A 37 -2.36 14.16 -19.96
CA GLU A 37 -1.51 14.99 -20.80
C GLU A 37 -1.21 14.23 -22.09
N LYS A 38 -1.42 14.88 -23.24
CA LYS A 38 -1.20 14.28 -24.56
C LYS A 38 0.04 14.87 -25.21
N ASN A 39 1.05 14.03 -25.43
CA ASN A 39 2.17 14.31 -26.32
C ASN A 39 2.10 13.38 -27.55
N LEU A 40 2.83 13.71 -28.62
CA LEU A 40 2.73 13.00 -29.92
C LEU A 40 2.93 11.48 -29.80
N SER A 41 3.94 11.06 -29.04
CA SER A 41 4.33 9.66 -28.84
C SER A 41 4.11 9.15 -27.42
N GLU A 42 3.67 10.00 -26.50
CA GLU A 42 3.55 9.67 -25.08
C GLU A 42 2.30 10.31 -24.47
N TYR A 43 1.47 9.50 -23.82
CA TYR A 43 0.36 10.00 -22.99
C TYR A 43 0.65 9.74 -21.53
N ILE A 44 0.39 10.73 -20.68
CA ILE A 44 0.43 10.57 -19.23
C ILE A 44 -1.00 10.59 -18.73
N VAL A 45 -1.52 9.44 -18.32
CA VAL A 45 -2.93 9.24 -17.95
C VAL A 45 -3.05 8.98 -16.46
N TRP A 46 -4.05 9.59 -15.82
CA TRP A 46 -4.38 9.28 -14.43
C TRP A 46 -5.87 9.36 -14.15
N THR A 47 -6.32 8.47 -13.29
CA THR A 47 -7.69 8.44 -12.79
C THR A 47 -7.66 8.36 -11.28
N ARG A 48 -8.48 9.16 -10.62
CA ARG A 48 -8.63 9.13 -9.17
C ARG A 48 -9.90 8.38 -8.78
N ASN A 49 -9.76 7.37 -7.93
CA ASN A 49 -10.89 6.68 -7.31
C ASN A 49 -10.96 6.88 -5.77
N TYR A 50 -11.97 6.27 -5.14
CA TYR A 50 -12.24 6.38 -3.69
C TYR A 50 -11.11 5.87 -2.79
N TRP A 51 -10.31 4.91 -3.24
CA TRP A 51 -9.42 4.15 -2.37
C TRP A 51 -8.01 4.75 -2.24
N VAL A 52 -7.46 5.31 -3.33
CA VAL A 52 -6.10 5.88 -3.31
C VAL A 52 -6.04 7.35 -2.91
N GLY A 53 -7.16 8.08 -2.95
CA GLY A 53 -7.21 9.47 -2.48
C GLY A 53 -6.21 10.38 -3.21
N THR A 54 -5.17 10.83 -2.52
CA THR A 54 -4.07 11.66 -3.05
C THR A 54 -2.89 10.83 -3.61
N PHE A 55 -2.79 9.56 -3.22
CA PHE A 55 -1.69 8.65 -3.55
C PHE A 55 -2.03 7.76 -4.76
N TYR A 56 -2.67 8.31 -5.78
CA TYR A 56 -3.01 7.56 -6.98
C TYR A 56 -1.82 7.43 -7.95
N PRO A 57 -1.75 6.35 -8.73
CA PRO A 57 -0.73 6.17 -9.76
C PRO A 57 -1.02 7.05 -10.99
N ILE A 58 0.05 7.40 -11.70
CA ILE A 58 0.00 7.92 -13.07
C ILE A 58 0.58 6.86 -14.01
N PHE A 59 -0.01 6.73 -15.20
CA PHE A 59 0.41 5.79 -16.22
C PHE A 59 1.01 6.54 -17.40
N ILE A 60 2.27 6.25 -17.70
CA ILE A 60 3.00 6.86 -18.81
C ILE A 60 3.02 5.84 -19.95
N LEU A 61 2.25 6.14 -20.99
CA LEU A 61 1.97 5.28 -22.13
C LEU A 61 2.82 5.74 -23.31
N ASN A 62 3.71 4.87 -23.78
CA ASN A 62 4.54 5.15 -24.94
C ASN A 62 3.99 4.42 -26.16
N PHE A 63 3.76 5.15 -27.25
CA PHE A 63 3.24 4.61 -28.50
C PHE A 63 4.36 4.36 -29.52
N ASN A 64 4.13 3.42 -30.43
CA ASN A 64 4.96 3.25 -31.62
C ASN A 64 4.39 4.04 -32.81
N GLU A 65 5.02 3.91 -33.98
CA GLU A 65 4.60 4.59 -35.22
C GLU A 65 3.21 4.17 -35.72
N ASN A 66 2.67 3.04 -35.24
CA ASN A 66 1.34 2.54 -35.58
C ASN A 66 0.28 2.95 -34.53
N ASP A 67 0.61 3.88 -33.62
CA ASP A 67 -0.24 4.30 -32.49
C ASP A 67 -0.62 3.15 -31.54
N GLU A 68 0.22 2.12 -31.48
CA GLU A 68 0.07 0.97 -30.59
C GLU A 68 0.95 1.15 -29.34
N ILE A 69 0.46 0.73 -28.17
CA ILE A 69 1.20 0.83 -26.92
C ILE A 69 2.43 -0.08 -26.96
N LYS A 70 3.61 0.55 -26.89
CA LYS A 70 4.90 -0.13 -26.76
C LYS A 70 5.22 -0.46 -25.31
N ASN A 71 4.92 0.46 -24.39
CA ASN A 71 5.22 0.31 -22.97
C ASN A 71 4.28 1.14 -22.10
N ILE A 72 4.00 0.63 -20.90
CA ILE A 72 3.27 1.33 -19.83
C ILE A 72 4.19 1.38 -18.61
N LYS A 73 4.60 2.59 -18.23
CA LYS A 73 5.29 2.83 -16.95
C LYS A 73 4.31 3.38 -15.93
N THR A 74 4.55 3.09 -14.67
CA THR A 74 3.75 3.63 -13.57
C THR A 74 4.61 4.46 -12.64
N GLU A 75 4.10 5.62 -12.24
CA GLU A 75 4.68 6.44 -11.18
C GLU A 75 3.63 6.86 -10.14
N LEU A 76 4.10 7.34 -8.99
CA LEU A 76 3.24 8.03 -8.02
C LEU A 76 2.97 9.46 -8.51
N SER A 77 1.73 9.94 -8.38
CA SER A 77 1.38 11.31 -8.74
C SER A 77 2.23 12.35 -7.99
N LEU A 78 2.41 13.53 -8.59
CA LEU A 78 3.18 14.62 -7.95
C LEU A 78 2.57 15.02 -6.59
N ASN A 79 1.24 15.05 -6.48
CA ASN A 79 0.57 15.31 -5.22
C ASN A 79 0.79 14.17 -4.21
N GLY A 80 0.77 12.91 -4.65
CA GLY A 80 1.11 11.77 -3.80
C GLY A 80 2.55 11.83 -3.28
N LYS A 81 3.51 12.21 -4.12
CA LYS A 81 4.92 12.43 -3.74
C LYS A 81 5.02 13.54 -2.68
N LEU A 82 4.31 14.65 -2.87
CA LEU A 82 4.26 15.76 -1.89
C LEU A 82 3.70 15.30 -0.54
N TRP A 83 2.53 14.64 -0.52
CA TRP A 83 1.91 14.18 0.72
C TRP A 83 2.72 13.09 1.41
N ALA A 84 3.47 12.26 0.67
CA ALA A 84 4.39 11.30 1.26
C ALA A 84 5.49 12.01 2.07
N ILE A 85 6.04 13.11 1.54
CA ILE A 85 7.05 13.92 2.23
C ILE A 85 6.44 14.63 3.45
N ILE A 86 5.28 15.26 3.29
CA ILE A 86 4.61 15.98 4.39
C ILE A 86 4.25 15.04 5.53
N LEU A 87 3.56 13.93 5.24
CA LEU A 87 3.17 12.95 6.26
C LEU A 87 4.39 12.26 6.86
N GLY A 88 5.38 11.89 6.05
CA GLY A 88 6.63 11.33 6.53
C GLY A 88 7.36 12.27 7.48
N GLY A 89 7.42 13.57 7.15
CA GLY A 89 8.00 14.61 7.99
C GLY A 89 7.22 14.84 9.28
N LEU A 90 5.89 14.84 9.24
CA LEU A 90 5.03 14.97 10.43
C LEU A 90 5.20 13.77 11.37
N ILE A 91 5.20 12.55 10.83
CA ILE A 91 5.45 11.33 11.60
C ILE A 91 6.85 11.42 12.22
N LEU A 92 7.88 11.69 11.42
CA LEU A 92 9.25 11.79 11.92
C LEU A 92 9.37 12.85 13.02
N SER A 93 8.77 14.03 12.83
CA SER A 93 8.73 15.10 13.83
C SER A 93 8.05 14.62 15.11
N PHE A 94 6.87 13.98 15.01
CA PHE A 94 6.20 13.39 16.16
C PHE A 94 7.09 12.39 16.90
N PHE A 95 7.76 11.49 16.19
CA PHE A 95 8.70 10.54 16.78
C PHE A 95 9.87 11.23 17.49
N VAL A 96 10.46 12.25 16.88
CA VAL A 96 11.57 13.00 17.46
C VAL A 96 11.13 13.74 18.74
N PHE A 97 10.02 14.47 18.69
CA PHE A 97 9.55 15.27 19.82
C PHE A 97 8.93 14.43 20.95
N ALA A 98 8.16 13.40 20.61
CA ALA A 98 7.47 12.59 21.60
C ALA A 98 8.35 11.51 22.23
N LEU A 99 9.37 11.02 21.52
CA LEU A 99 10.19 9.89 21.99
C LEU A 99 11.66 10.25 22.14
N ILE A 100 12.31 10.80 21.10
CA ILE A 100 13.77 10.98 21.09
C ILE A 100 14.22 12.12 22.03
N ILE A 101 13.57 13.28 22.00
CA ILE A 101 13.96 14.43 22.84
C ILE A 101 13.81 14.12 24.34
N PRO A 102 12.68 13.57 24.83
CA PRO A 102 12.56 13.13 26.22
C PRO A 102 13.65 12.12 26.60
N MET A 103 13.90 11.14 25.72
CA MET A 103 14.92 10.12 25.96
C MET A 103 16.34 10.69 26.08
N ILE A 104 16.70 11.71 25.31
CA ILE A 104 18.02 12.36 25.41
C ILE A 104 18.13 13.20 26.68
N LYS A 105 17.06 13.88 27.09
CA LYS A 105 17.06 14.69 28.31
C LYS A 105 17.23 13.82 29.56
N ASP A 106 16.61 12.64 29.54
CA ASP A 106 16.66 11.68 30.63
C ASP A 106 17.60 10.50 30.30
N PHE A 107 18.69 10.75 29.55
CA PHE A 107 19.56 9.68 29.00
C PHE A 107 20.19 8.78 30.08
N GLU A 108 20.42 9.30 31.29
CA GLU A 108 20.86 8.48 32.44
C GLU A 108 19.82 7.41 32.86
N TYR A 109 18.56 7.56 32.43
CA TYR A 109 17.43 6.68 32.70
C TYR A 109 16.94 5.92 31.46
N LEU A 110 17.78 5.75 30.44
CA LEU A 110 17.48 4.95 29.25
C LEU A 110 17.45 3.45 29.63
N ASP A 111 16.38 3.07 30.32
CA ASP A 111 16.15 1.73 30.82
C ASP A 111 15.58 0.81 29.72
N PHE A 112 15.46 -0.47 30.06
CA PHE A 112 14.90 -1.46 29.16
C PHE A 112 13.45 -1.13 28.75
N THR A 113 12.70 -0.43 29.60
CA THR A 113 11.32 0.01 29.34
C THR A 113 11.28 1.01 28.19
N ALA A 114 12.19 1.98 28.16
CA ALA A 114 12.29 2.99 27.11
C ALA A 114 12.60 2.36 25.74
N LEU A 115 13.45 1.33 25.70
CA LEU A 115 13.75 0.55 24.50
C LEU A 115 12.53 -0.25 24.00
N ILE A 116 11.73 -0.83 24.90
CA ILE A 116 10.48 -1.51 24.54
C ILE A 116 9.51 -0.52 23.90
N VAL A 117 9.35 0.67 24.48
CA VAL A 117 8.45 1.71 23.95
C VAL A 117 8.89 2.11 22.53
N LEU A 118 10.18 2.39 22.32
CA LEU A 118 10.70 2.67 20.97
C LEU A 118 10.45 1.52 20.00
N GLY A 119 10.67 0.27 20.42
CA GLY A 119 10.42 -0.91 19.61
C GLY A 119 8.96 -1.05 19.19
N VAL A 120 8.02 -0.84 20.11
CA VAL A 120 6.57 -0.86 19.84
C VAL A 120 6.20 0.23 18.83
N PHE A 121 6.58 1.47 19.08
CA PHE A 121 6.23 2.59 18.20
C PHE A 121 6.89 2.46 16.82
N GLY A 122 8.14 1.99 16.76
CA GLY A 122 8.83 1.70 15.50
C GLY A 122 8.13 0.61 14.68
N LEU A 123 7.71 -0.48 15.32
CA LEU A 123 6.93 -1.54 14.66
C LEU A 123 5.57 -1.04 14.17
N LEU A 124 4.89 -0.20 14.94
CA LEU A 124 3.62 0.40 14.53
C LEU A 124 3.80 1.32 13.32
N ALA A 125 4.80 2.21 13.32
CA ALA A 125 5.08 3.09 12.19
C ALA A 125 5.47 2.30 10.94
N PHE A 126 6.32 1.28 11.09
CA PHE A 126 6.68 0.39 9.98
C PHE A 126 5.46 -0.35 9.43
N GLY A 127 4.60 -0.86 10.32
CA GLY A 127 3.33 -1.47 9.95
C GLY A 127 2.47 -0.51 9.12
N ILE A 128 2.25 0.71 9.61
CA ILE A 128 1.50 1.78 8.93
C ILE A 128 2.08 2.09 7.54
N TYR A 129 3.39 2.26 7.44
CA TYR A 129 4.06 2.48 6.14
C TYR A 129 3.82 1.32 5.17
N TRP A 130 3.97 0.09 5.65
CA TRP A 130 3.78 -1.10 4.84
C TRP A 130 2.34 -1.23 4.31
N VAL A 131 1.32 -0.79 5.09
CA VAL A 131 -0.09 -0.69 4.65
C VAL A 131 -0.21 0.14 3.41
N PHE A 132 0.22 1.39 3.51
CA PHE A 132 -0.06 2.39 2.50
C PHE A 132 0.65 1.99 1.21
N ARG A 133 1.87 1.46 1.35
CA ARG A 133 2.61 0.88 0.23
C ARG A 133 1.86 -0.28 -0.42
N LYS A 134 1.27 -1.19 0.37
CA LYS A 134 0.55 -2.34 -0.16
C LYS A 134 -0.78 -1.97 -0.80
N ILE A 135 -1.54 -1.04 -0.20
CA ILE A 135 -2.75 -0.46 -0.78
C ILE A 135 -2.42 0.19 -2.13
N TYR A 136 -1.40 1.06 -2.16
CA TYR A 136 -0.95 1.72 -3.38
C TYR A 136 -0.60 0.71 -4.48
N PHE A 137 0.19 -0.32 -4.16
CA PHE A 137 0.59 -1.32 -5.13
C PHE A 137 -0.61 -2.11 -5.66
N ASN A 138 -1.54 -2.49 -4.79
CA ASN A 138 -2.72 -3.23 -5.20
C ASN A 138 -3.62 -2.39 -6.11
N GLU A 139 -3.85 -1.14 -5.72
CA GLU A 139 -4.69 -0.23 -6.48
C GLU A 139 -4.08 0.11 -7.85
N THR A 140 -2.75 0.26 -7.88
CA THR A 140 -2.00 0.40 -9.12
C THR A 140 -2.20 -0.77 -10.06
N MET A 141 -2.16 -2.00 -9.53
CA MET A 141 -2.39 -3.20 -10.34
C MET A 141 -3.82 -3.26 -10.87
N ASN A 142 -4.81 -2.90 -10.05
CA ASN A 142 -6.21 -2.87 -10.46
C ASN A 142 -6.44 -1.88 -11.60
N LEU A 143 -6.01 -0.63 -11.42
CA LEU A 143 -6.17 0.42 -12.43
C LEU A 143 -5.39 0.12 -13.71
N MET A 144 -4.21 -0.50 -13.60
CA MET A 144 -3.44 -0.98 -14.76
C MET A 144 -4.21 -2.05 -15.54
N ASN A 145 -4.82 -3.02 -14.83
CA ASN A 145 -5.59 -4.08 -15.45
C ASN A 145 -6.84 -3.52 -16.14
N ASP A 146 -7.55 -2.58 -15.48
CA ASP A 146 -8.70 -1.89 -16.07
C ASP A 146 -8.31 -1.15 -17.35
N LEU A 147 -7.16 -0.45 -17.34
CA LEU A 147 -6.63 0.21 -18.53
C LEU A 147 -6.33 -0.78 -19.66
N LYS A 148 -5.65 -1.90 -19.35
CA LYS A 148 -5.34 -2.93 -20.34
C LYS A 148 -6.58 -3.58 -20.94
N ILE A 149 -7.63 -3.80 -20.13
CA ILE A 149 -8.92 -4.30 -20.60
C ILE A 149 -9.59 -3.28 -21.51
N ALA A 150 -9.66 -2.02 -21.08
CA ALA A 150 -10.33 -0.95 -21.83
C ALA A 150 -9.68 -0.73 -23.20
N VAL A 151 -8.36 -0.87 -23.27
CA VAL A 151 -7.59 -0.74 -24.51
C VAL A 151 -7.58 -2.05 -25.32
N GLY A 152 -7.95 -3.18 -24.72
CA GLY A 152 -8.04 -4.49 -25.37
C GLY A 152 -6.72 -5.23 -25.51
N ILE A 153 -5.72 -4.89 -24.68
CA ILE A 153 -4.45 -5.62 -24.58
C ILE A 153 -4.67 -6.97 -23.89
N GLU A 154 -5.53 -7.00 -22.87
CA GLU A 154 -5.87 -8.21 -22.10
C GLU A 154 -7.38 -8.36 -22.01
N THR A 155 -7.86 -9.61 -21.90
CA THR A 155 -9.28 -9.89 -21.68
C THR A 155 -9.58 -9.99 -20.20
N LYS A 156 -10.79 -9.56 -19.80
CA LYS A 156 -11.25 -9.66 -18.41
C LYS A 156 -11.15 -11.08 -17.87
N GLU A 157 -11.52 -12.09 -18.67
CA GLU A 157 -11.44 -13.50 -18.28
C GLU A 157 -10.01 -13.96 -17.96
N ASN A 158 -9.02 -13.50 -18.73
CA ASN A 158 -7.61 -13.84 -18.47
C ASN A 158 -7.12 -13.20 -17.16
N ILE A 159 -7.50 -11.95 -16.90
CA ILE A 159 -7.15 -11.25 -15.65
C ILE A 159 -7.85 -11.90 -14.45
N ASP A 160 -9.15 -12.15 -14.55
CA ASP A 160 -9.94 -12.79 -13.50
C ASP A 160 -9.40 -14.20 -13.18
N LYS A 161 -8.95 -14.96 -14.18
CA LYS A 161 -8.31 -16.26 -13.98
C LYS A 161 -6.98 -16.12 -13.22
N ILE A 162 -6.13 -15.18 -13.63
CA ILE A 162 -4.84 -14.91 -12.95
C ILE A 162 -5.08 -14.44 -11.50
N GLU A 163 -6.08 -13.60 -11.27
CA GLU A 163 -6.41 -13.09 -9.93
C GLU A 163 -6.99 -14.19 -9.03
N ASN A 164 -7.89 -15.02 -9.55
CA ASN A 164 -8.47 -16.15 -8.82
C ASN A 164 -7.42 -17.21 -8.48
N GLU A 165 -6.46 -17.48 -9.36
CA GLU A 165 -5.32 -18.36 -9.08
C GLU A 165 -4.36 -17.76 -8.03
N LYS A 166 -4.27 -16.42 -7.95
CA LYS A 166 -3.43 -15.67 -7.00
C LYS A 166 -4.11 -15.33 -5.67
N ASN A 167 -5.35 -15.78 -5.43
CA ASN A 167 -6.26 -15.33 -4.34
C ASN A 167 -5.85 -15.77 -2.91
N GLU A 168 -4.58 -15.57 -2.54
CA GLU A 168 -4.02 -15.69 -1.18
C GLU A 168 -3.98 -14.32 -0.46
N TRP A 169 -4.11 -13.23 -1.21
CA TRP A 169 -3.96 -11.84 -0.74
C TRP A 169 -5.16 -10.95 -1.10
N THR A 170 -6.36 -11.35 -0.70
CA THR A 170 -7.51 -10.42 -0.79
C THR A 170 -7.19 -9.16 0.04
N ILE A 171 -7.50 -7.97 -0.49
CA ILE A 171 -7.25 -6.67 0.15
C ILE A 171 -7.68 -6.68 1.63
N LYS A 172 -8.84 -7.29 1.91
CA LYS A 172 -9.41 -7.43 3.25
C LYS A 172 -8.54 -8.25 4.21
N MET A 173 -7.99 -9.39 3.77
CA MET A 173 -7.11 -10.23 4.60
C MET A 173 -5.74 -9.58 4.81
N THR A 174 -5.24 -8.88 3.79
CA THR A 174 -4.01 -8.11 3.88
C THR A 174 -4.14 -6.97 4.90
N LEU A 175 -5.25 -6.24 4.84
CA LEU A 175 -5.57 -5.16 5.77
C LEU A 175 -5.77 -5.67 7.21
N PHE A 176 -6.40 -6.83 7.37
CA PHE A 176 -6.59 -7.46 8.69
C PHE A 176 -5.28 -7.93 9.31
N ARG A 177 -4.46 -8.69 8.57
CA ARG A 177 -3.14 -9.17 9.02
C ARG A 177 -2.25 -8.04 9.47
N LEU A 178 -2.32 -6.95 8.73
CA LEU A 178 -1.58 -5.75 8.99
C LEU A 178 -1.93 -5.07 10.32
N PHE A 179 -3.20 -5.05 10.73
CA PHE A 179 -3.56 -4.55 12.06
C PHE A 179 -3.23 -5.59 13.13
N ALA A 180 -3.56 -6.85 12.87
CA ALA A 180 -3.46 -7.92 13.83
C ALA A 180 -2.01 -8.31 14.16
N TYR A 181 -1.05 -8.17 13.24
CA TYR A 181 0.35 -8.54 13.47
C TYR A 181 1.04 -7.59 14.47
N PRO A 182 1.09 -6.26 14.24
CA PRO A 182 1.59 -5.31 15.23
C PRO A 182 0.81 -5.36 16.54
N PHE A 183 -0.52 -5.53 16.48
CA PHE A 183 -1.34 -5.65 17.67
C PHE A 183 -1.01 -6.91 18.49
N SER A 184 -0.73 -8.04 17.83
CA SER A 184 -0.30 -9.27 18.50
C SER A 184 1.08 -9.11 19.14
N ILE A 185 2.02 -8.46 18.44
CA ILE A 185 3.35 -8.17 19.00
C ILE A 185 3.23 -7.21 20.19
N PHE A 186 2.37 -6.19 20.09
CA PHE A 186 2.08 -5.26 21.18
C PHE A 186 1.53 -5.98 22.42
N ILE A 187 0.56 -6.87 22.24
CA ILE A 187 0.02 -7.69 23.34
C ILE A 187 1.13 -8.54 23.97
N ILE A 188 1.99 -9.16 23.17
CA ILE A 188 3.12 -9.96 23.68
C ILE A 188 4.06 -9.09 24.52
N LEU A 189 4.44 -7.90 24.03
CA LEU A 189 5.37 -7.00 24.71
C LEU A 189 4.80 -6.47 26.03
N ILE A 190 3.54 -6.01 26.05
CA ILE A 190 2.87 -5.60 27.29
C ILE A 190 2.75 -6.77 28.26
N SER A 191 2.46 -7.97 27.76
CA SER A 191 2.34 -9.15 28.60
C SER A 191 3.67 -9.55 29.22
N ILE A 192 4.78 -9.45 28.48
CA ILE A 192 6.13 -9.66 29.02
C ILE A 192 6.43 -8.61 30.10
N TYR A 193 6.12 -7.33 29.87
CA TYR A 193 6.28 -6.28 30.87
C TYR A 193 5.45 -6.56 32.14
N ALA A 194 4.21 -7.03 31.98
CA ALA A 194 3.31 -7.36 33.08
C ALA A 194 3.76 -8.58 33.93
N VAL A 195 4.66 -9.43 33.40
CA VAL A 195 5.34 -10.47 34.19
C VAL A 195 6.27 -9.82 35.22
N TYR A 196 7.03 -8.79 34.83
CA TYR A 196 7.95 -8.09 35.72
C TYR A 196 7.24 -7.34 36.85
N THR A 197 5.97 -6.95 36.66
CA THR A 197 5.13 -6.30 37.68
C THR A 197 4.34 -7.28 38.55
N GLY A 198 4.55 -8.59 38.39
CA GLY A 198 3.96 -9.64 39.24
C GLY A 198 2.58 -10.14 38.81
N THR A 199 2.07 -9.73 37.64
CA THR A 199 0.75 -10.15 37.14
C THR A 199 0.82 -11.34 36.18
N TYR A 200 1.27 -12.50 36.70
CA TYR A 200 1.59 -13.69 35.90
C TYR A 200 0.42 -14.27 35.09
N LEU A 201 -0.79 -14.35 35.65
CA LEU A 201 -1.93 -14.98 34.98
C LEU A 201 -2.40 -14.19 33.74
N ARG A 202 -2.49 -12.86 33.86
CA ARG A 202 -2.86 -11.97 32.74
C ARG A 202 -1.77 -11.96 31.66
N SER A 203 -0.51 -12.03 32.08
CA SER A 203 0.64 -12.07 31.19
C SER A 203 0.72 -13.36 30.38
N GLY A 204 0.50 -14.51 31.02
CA GLY A 204 0.47 -15.80 30.34
C GLY A 204 -0.62 -15.85 29.26
N LEU A 205 -1.82 -15.34 29.56
CA LEU A 205 -2.93 -15.27 28.61
C LEU A 205 -2.62 -14.35 27.41
N GLY A 206 -2.04 -13.18 27.64
CA GLY A 206 -1.71 -12.26 26.56
C GLY A 206 -0.61 -12.79 25.63
N ILE A 207 0.44 -13.41 26.19
CA ILE A 207 1.48 -14.08 25.38
C ILE A 207 0.86 -15.23 24.58
N ALA A 208 0.04 -16.08 25.20
CA ALA A 208 -0.61 -17.20 24.53
C ALA A 208 -1.52 -16.75 23.37
N LEU A 209 -2.28 -15.67 23.56
CA LEU A 209 -3.15 -15.12 22.52
C LEU A 209 -2.35 -14.54 21.34
N GLY A 210 -1.33 -13.71 21.61
CA GLY A 210 -0.52 -13.10 20.57
C GLY A 210 0.30 -14.13 19.78
N VAL A 211 0.97 -15.05 20.48
CA VAL A 211 1.75 -16.13 19.85
C VAL A 211 0.83 -17.10 19.12
N GLY A 212 -0.31 -17.46 19.71
CA GLY A 212 -1.29 -18.37 19.12
C GLY A 212 -1.85 -17.83 17.79
N TYR A 213 -2.17 -16.54 17.73
CA TYR A 213 -2.61 -15.90 16.50
C TYR A 213 -1.52 -15.91 15.41
N LEU A 214 -0.31 -15.43 15.73
CA LEU A 214 0.81 -15.37 14.79
C LEU A 214 1.16 -16.76 14.25
N TYR A 215 1.24 -17.76 15.13
CA TYR A 215 1.53 -19.13 14.76
C TYR A 215 0.43 -19.73 13.86
N SER A 216 -0.84 -19.52 14.20
CA SER A 216 -1.98 -20.02 13.42
C SER A 216 -2.01 -19.45 12.00
N ASP A 217 -1.78 -18.14 11.85
CA ASP A 217 -1.82 -17.50 10.54
C ASP A 217 -0.60 -17.90 9.68
N ILE A 218 0.60 -17.94 10.25
CA ILE A 218 1.82 -18.44 9.56
C ILE A 218 1.63 -19.89 9.10
N LYS A 219 1.09 -20.76 9.97
CA LYS A 219 0.82 -22.16 9.64
C LYS A 219 -0.21 -22.29 8.52
N THR A 220 -1.22 -21.42 8.51
CA THR A 220 -2.24 -21.37 7.45
C THR A 220 -1.63 -21.00 6.10
N ILE A 221 -0.71 -20.01 6.08
CA ILE A 221 0.05 -19.62 4.88
C ILE A 221 0.92 -20.78 4.38
N GLN A 222 1.69 -21.41 5.27
CA GLN A 222 2.59 -22.52 4.91
C GLN A 222 1.85 -23.76 4.39
N LYS A 223 0.72 -24.13 5.01
CA LYS A 223 -0.07 -25.30 4.61
C LYS A 223 -0.70 -25.11 3.22
N LYS A 224 -1.05 -23.88 2.85
CA LYS A 224 -1.64 -23.57 1.54
C LYS A 224 -0.59 -23.40 0.44
N ARG A 225 0.58 -22.79 0.72
CA ARG A 225 1.73 -22.78 -0.21
C ARG A 225 2.16 -24.18 -0.65
N LYS A 226 2.11 -25.16 0.26
CA LYS A 226 2.37 -26.58 -0.07
C LYS A 226 1.32 -27.17 -1.03
N LYS A 227 0.04 -26.77 -0.91
CA LYS A 227 -1.02 -27.21 -1.83
C LYS A 227 -0.90 -26.55 -3.21
N THR A 228 -0.55 -25.27 -3.29
CA THR A 228 -0.37 -24.58 -4.56
C THR A 228 0.79 -25.16 -5.38
N LYS A 229 1.90 -25.52 -4.73
CA LYS A 229 3.02 -26.22 -5.38
C LYS A 229 2.66 -27.63 -5.88
N ALA A 230 1.77 -28.33 -5.20
CA ALA A 230 1.33 -29.68 -5.60
C ALA A 230 0.33 -29.67 -6.77
N ASN A 231 -0.39 -28.56 -6.98
CA ASN A 231 -1.31 -28.40 -8.12
C ASN A 231 -0.65 -27.79 -9.37
N THR A 232 0.63 -27.39 -9.28
CA THR A 232 1.41 -26.81 -10.39
C THR A 232 2.56 -27.71 -10.86
N SER A 233 2.64 -28.94 -10.32
CA SER A 233 3.51 -30.03 -10.83
C SER A 233 2.67 -31.11 -11.48
#